data_AF-A0A955H557-F1
#
_entry.id   AF-A0A955H557-F1
#
_cell.length_a   1.000
_cell.length_b   1.000
_cell.length_c   1.000
_cell.angle_alpha   90.00
_cell.angle_beta   90.00
_cell.angle_gamma   90.00
#
_symmetry.space_group_name_H-M   'P 1'
#
loop_
_entity.id
_entity.type
_entity.pdbx_description
1 polymer ?
#
loop_
_entity_poly.entity_id
_entity_poly.type
_entity_poly.pdbx_seq_one_letter_code
_entity_poly.pdbx_strand_id
1 'polypeptide(L)'
;MSTKTKNDAIISVRTDAETRTRLARLAKATNRSRSSLVAEALEQYVSHQDWLSGEIERGVAAADRGELVSDDEVAAWIKSLK
;
A
#
# COMPACT_ATOMS: atom_id res chain seq x y z
N MET A 1 -6.35 30.89 -12.86
CA MET A 1 -5.97 29.46 -12.92
C MET A 1 -4.72 29.30 -12.05
N SER A 2 -4.88 28.95 -10.77
CA SER A 2 -3.73 28.75 -9.87
C SER A 2 -3.09 27.41 -10.17
N THR A 3 -1.88 27.44 -10.73
CA THR A 3 -1.00 26.28 -10.84
C THR A 3 -0.58 25.87 -9.43
N LYS A 4 -1.17 24.78 -8.93
CA LYS A 4 -0.73 24.11 -7.71
C LYS A 4 0.70 23.60 -7.95
N THR A 5 1.70 24.28 -7.41
CA THR A 5 3.09 23.82 -7.45
C THR A 5 3.15 22.44 -6.79
N LYS A 6 3.44 21.39 -7.57
CA LYS A 6 3.86 20.10 -6.99
C LYS A 6 5.16 20.37 -6.25
N ASN A 7 5.16 20.13 -4.94
CA ASN A 7 6.35 20.26 -4.13
C ASN A 7 7.20 19.01 -4.36
N ASP A 8 8.13 19.06 -5.31
CA ASP A 8 8.98 17.92 -5.63
C ASP A 8 10.03 17.75 -4.52
N ALA A 9 9.93 16.65 -3.76
CA ALA A 9 10.88 16.30 -2.70
C ALA A 9 11.78 15.15 -3.16
N ILE A 10 13.07 15.22 -2.82
CA ILE A 10 14.04 14.17 -3.12
C ILE A 10 14.15 13.22 -1.92
N ILE A 11 13.93 11.93 -2.17
CA ILE A 11 14.13 10.86 -1.19
C ILE A 11 15.34 10.03 -1.61
N SER A 12 16.35 9.95 -0.73
CA SER A 12 17.53 9.10 -0.92
C SER A 12 17.36 7.79 -0.15
N VAL A 13 17.34 6.67 -0.87
CA VAL A 13 17.12 5.34 -0.29
C VAL A 13 18.40 4.52 -0.33
N ARG A 14 18.78 3.92 0.81
CA ARG A 14 19.84 2.92 0.87
C ARG A 14 19.29 1.56 0.44
N THR A 15 20.00 0.88 -0.44
CA THR A 15 19.64 -0.46 -0.93
C THR A 15 20.91 -1.26 -1.22
N ASP A 16 20.80 -2.59 -1.23
CA ASP A 16 21.90 -3.47 -1.59
C ASP A 16 22.19 -3.46 -3.10
N ALA A 17 23.35 -4.01 -3.48
CA ALA A 17 23.81 -4.03 -4.87
C ALA A 17 22.96 -4.94 -5.78
N GLU A 18 22.38 -6.01 -5.22
CA GLU A 18 21.55 -6.95 -5.96
C GLU A 18 20.23 -6.29 -6.37
N THR A 19 19.54 -5.67 -5.41
CA THR A 19 18.31 -4.92 -5.60
C THR A 19 18.52 -3.79 -6.60
N ARG A 20 19.61 -3.02 -6.49
CA ARG A 20 19.97 -2.00 -7.49
C ARG A 20 20.12 -2.57 -8.90
N THR A 21 20.72 -3.74 -9.02
CA THR A 21 20.92 -4.42 -10.32
C THR A 21 19.60 -4.91 -10.91
N ARG A 22 18.74 -5.52 -10.08
CA ARG A 22 17.40 -5.95 -10.48
C ARG A 22 16.54 -4.78 -10.92
N LEU A 23 16.56 -3.66 -10.20
CA LEU A 23 15.86 -2.43 -10.58
C LEU A 23 16.36 -1.87 -11.92
N ALA A 24 17.67 -1.90 -12.18
CA ALA A 24 18.21 -1.46 -13.46
C ALA A 24 17.75 -2.34 -14.64
N ARG A 25 17.67 -3.67 -14.44
CA ARG A 25 17.11 -4.60 -15.43
C ARG A 25 15.63 -4.34 -15.69
N LEU A 26 14.84 -4.14 -14.63
CA LEU A 26 13.42 -3.84 -14.72
C LEU A 26 13.16 -2.52 -15.48
N ALA A 27 13.92 -1.47 -15.15
CA ALA A 27 13.89 -0.19 -15.84
C ALA A 27 14.11 -0.34 -17.36
N LYS A 28 15.13 -1.13 -17.75
CA LYS A 28 15.42 -1.41 -19.17
C LYS A 28 14.28 -2.19 -19.83
N ALA A 29 13.79 -3.25 -19.20
CA ALA A 29 12.74 -4.10 -19.76
C ALA A 29 11.40 -3.38 -19.94
N THR A 30 11.12 -2.39 -19.10
CA THR A 30 9.87 -1.61 -19.12
C THR A 30 9.98 -0.28 -19.86
N ASN A 31 11.18 0.08 -20.35
CA ASN A 31 11.49 1.40 -20.93
C ASN A 31 11.15 2.57 -19.98
N ARG A 32 11.46 2.42 -18.70
CA ARG A 32 11.19 3.41 -17.65
C ARG A 32 12.45 3.81 -16.89
N SER A 33 12.44 4.98 -16.27
CA SER A 33 13.54 5.40 -15.40
C SER A 33 13.50 4.66 -14.06
N ARG A 34 14.68 4.40 -13.48
CA ARG A 34 14.79 3.81 -12.13
C ARG A 34 14.08 4.66 -11.09
N SER A 35 14.21 5.98 -11.17
CA SER A 35 13.57 6.92 -10.25
C SER A 35 12.04 6.89 -10.37
N SER A 36 11.48 6.74 -11.57
CA SER A 36 10.03 6.61 -11.76
C SER A 36 9.50 5.31 -11.15
N LEU A 37 10.23 4.20 -11.30
CA LEU A 37 9.85 2.92 -10.69
C LEU A 37 9.92 2.96 -9.16
N VAL A 38 10.95 3.62 -8.60
CA VAL A 38 11.07 3.81 -7.14
C VAL A 38 9.96 4.70 -6.61
N ALA A 39 9.65 5.80 -7.29
CA ALA A 39 8.56 6.69 -6.90
C ALA A 39 7.21 5.97 -6.92
N GLU A 40 6.92 5.18 -7.95
CA GLU A 40 5.70 4.38 -8.02
C GLU A 40 5.65 3.33 -6.90
N ALA A 41 6.73 2.58 -6.67
CA ALA A 41 6.75 1.57 -5.62
C ALA A 41 6.54 2.20 -4.24
N LEU A 42 7.11 3.38 -4.00
CA LEU A 42 6.92 4.13 -2.77
C LEU A 42 5.47 4.60 -2.61
N GLU A 43 4.87 5.18 -3.67
CA GLU A 43 3.48 5.63 -3.67
C GLU A 43 2.51 4.47 -3.37
N GLN A 44 2.72 3.32 -4.01
CA GLN A 44 1.92 2.12 -3.78
C GLN A 44 2.06 1.63 -2.34
N TYR A 45 3.28 1.60 -1.80
CA TYR A 45 3.53 1.18 -0.43
C TYR A 45 2.84 2.11 0.57
N VAL A 46 3.05 3.42 0.47
CA VAL A 46 2.47 4.41 1.38
C VAL A 46 0.95 4.39 1.31
N SER A 47 0.38 4.39 0.10
CA SER A 47 -1.08 4.32 -0.08
C SER A 47 -1.69 3.07 0.55
N HIS A 48 -1.00 1.93 0.42
CA HIS A 48 -1.46 0.69 1.03
C HIS A 48 -1.35 0.71 2.55
N GLN A 49 -0.26 1.25 3.11
CA GLN A 49 -0.11 1.38 4.56
C GLN A 49 -1.16 2.33 5.15
N ASP A 50 -1.40 3.48 4.53
CA ASP A 50 -2.41 4.44 4.98
C ASP A 50 -3.82 3.83 4.96
N TRP A 51 -4.16 3.11 3.89
CA TRP A 51 -5.43 2.37 3.82
C TRP A 51 -5.52 1.32 4.94
N LEU A 52 -4.50 0.49 5.11
CA LEU A 52 -4.49 -0.59 6.10
C LEU A 52 -4.61 -0.05 7.52
N SER A 53 -3.81 0.96 7.87
CA SER A 53 -3.89 1.63 9.17
C SER A 53 -5.29 2.19 9.41
N GLY A 54 -5.88 2.84 8.41
CA GLY A 54 -7.24 3.35 8.50
C GLY A 54 -8.30 2.25 8.68
N GLU A 55 -8.18 1.10 8.01
CA GLU A 55 -9.11 -0.03 8.21
C GLU A 55 -8.95 -0.66 9.59
N ILE A 56 -7.72 -0.77 10.10
CA ILE A 56 -7.46 -1.30 11.44
C ILE A 56 -8.11 -0.39 12.49
N GLU A 57 -7.91 0.92 12.40
CA GLU A 57 -8.52 1.89 13.31
C GLU A 57 -10.06 1.83 13.26
N ARG A 58 -10.63 1.72 12.05
CA ARG A 58 -12.07 1.53 11.87
C ARG A 58 -12.57 0.24 12.52
N GLY A 59 -11.87 -0.87 12.31
CA GLY A 59 -12.22 -2.18 12.87
C GLY A 59 -12.18 -2.19 14.40
N VAL A 60 -11.14 -1.59 14.99
CA VAL A 60 -11.03 -1.43 16.45
C VAL A 60 -12.18 -0.58 16.97
N ALA A 61 -12.46 0.57 16.35
CA ALA A 61 -13.56 1.43 16.79
C ALA A 61 -14.94 0.76 16.66
N ALA A 62 -15.16 -0.07 15.63
CA ALA A 62 -16.39 -0.86 15.49
C ALA A 62 -16.50 -1.92 16.60
N ALA A 63 -15.39 -2.61 16.89
CA ALA A 63 -15.32 -3.59 17.99
C ALA A 63 -15.63 -2.94 19.35
N ASP A 64 -15.07 -1.76 19.62
CA ASP A 64 -15.33 -1.00 20.86
C ASP A 64 -16.80 -0.57 20.98
N ARG A 65 -17.49 -0.36 19.85
CA ARG A 65 -18.95 -0.10 19.82
C ARG A 65 -19.80 -1.37 19.88
N GLY A 66 -19.18 -2.56 19.91
CA GLY A 66 -19.89 -3.84 19.89
C GLY A 66 -20.44 -4.24 18.53
N GLU A 67 -19.98 -3.63 17.44
CA GLU A 67 -20.36 -3.96 16.06
C GLU A 67 -19.58 -5.21 15.56
N LEU A 68 -19.65 -6.29 16.34
CA LEU A 68 -19.04 -7.58 16.05
C LEU A 68 -20.14 -8.62 15.77
N VAL A 69 -19.78 -9.65 15.01
CA VAL A 69 -20.61 -10.85 14.81
C VAL A 69 -20.05 -11.99 15.66
N SER A 70 -20.93 -12.85 16.15
CA SER A 70 -20.51 -14.02 16.94
C SER A 70 -19.83 -15.09 16.07
N ASP A 71 -19.03 -15.95 16.70
CA ASP A 71 -18.37 -17.07 16.03
C ASP A 71 -19.39 -18.01 15.35
N ASP A 72 -20.56 -18.21 15.96
CA ASP A 72 -21.65 -19.02 15.42
C ASP A 72 -22.22 -18.43 14.12
N GLU A 73 -22.42 -17.10 14.08
CA GLU A 73 -22.88 -16.39 12.89
C GLU A 73 -21.85 -16.46 11.75
N VAL A 74 -20.55 -16.29 12.08
CA VAL A 74 -19.47 -16.44 11.10
C VAL A 74 -19.43 -17.87 10.53
N ALA A 75 -19.56 -18.89 11.38
CA ALA A 75 -19.57 -20.28 10.97
C ALA A 75 -20.78 -20.62 10.07
N ALA A 76 -21.96 -20.06 10.38
CA ALA A 76 -23.14 -20.20 9.54
C ALA A 76 -22.95 -19.53 8.16
N TRP A 77 -22.40 -18.32 8.14
CA TRP A 77 -22.11 -17.60 6.90
C TRP A 77 -21.14 -18.35 6.01
N ILE A 78 -20.00 -18.82 6.54
CA ILE A 78 -19.01 -19.59 5.76
C ILE A 78 -19.63 -20.86 5.16
N LYS A 79 -20.53 -21.53 5.89
CA LYS A 79 -21.24 -22.72 5.37
C LYS A 79 -22.18 -22.40 4.21
N SER A 80 -22.75 -21.20 4.17
CA SER A 80 -23.63 -20.75 3.06
C SER A 80 -22.90 -20.36 1.78
N LEU A 81 -21.57 -20.27 1.80
CA LEU A 81 -20.75 -19.97 0.61
C LEU A 81 -20.47 -21.22 -0.27
N LYS A 82 -21.02 -22.38 0.10
CA LYS A 82 -20.99 -23.63 -0.66
C LYS A 82 -22.28 -23.85 -1.42
#